data_AF-A0A7Y7CPJ3-F1
#
_entry.id   AF-A0A7Y7CPJ3-F1
#
_cell.length_a   1.000
_cell.length_b   1.000
_cell.length_c   1.000
_cell.angle_alpha   90.00
_cell.angle_beta   90.00
_cell.angle_gamma   90.00
#
_symmetry.space_group_name_H-M   'P 1'
#
loop_
_entity.id
_entity.type
_entity.pdbx_description
1 polymer ?
#
loop_
_entity_poly.entity_id
_entity_poly.type
_entity_poly.pdbx_seq_one_letter_code
_entity_poly.pdbx_strand_id
1 'polypeptide(L)'
;MAAKKKLPFWADALLLPGLNLLAAFLVSGLVIWALGEDPIEAMSLMVDGAFGFEEAVGYTLYYATNFVFTGLAVSVAYHAGLFNIGGEGQAMLGGVGLTLAVFLVGDVSPFLAVLLAILCAALFGAAWAYIPAYLQA
;
A
#
# COMPACT_ATOMS: atom_id res chain seq x y z
N MET A 1 20.30 22.50 11.56
CA MET A 1 19.31 22.09 10.54
C MET A 1 18.10 23.00 10.70
N ALA A 2 17.84 23.91 9.75
CA ALA A 2 16.72 24.85 9.88
C ALA A 2 15.42 24.06 10.03
N ALA A 3 14.61 24.39 11.03
CA ALA A 3 13.31 23.75 11.22
C ALA A 3 12.49 23.95 9.94
N LYS A 4 12.22 22.86 9.20
CA LYS A 4 11.31 22.89 8.05
C LYS A 4 10.01 23.50 8.54
N LYS A 5 9.65 24.67 8.01
CA LYS A 5 8.38 25.32 8.31
C LYS A 5 7.28 24.35 7.91
N LYS A 6 6.56 23.79 8.89
CA LYS A 6 5.46 22.86 8.62
C LYS A 6 4.43 23.59 7.78
N LEU A 7 4.05 22.97 6.66
CA LEU A 7 2.98 23.50 5.83
C LEU A 7 1.66 23.43 6.63
N PRO A 8 0.67 24.27 6.29
CA PRO A 8 -0.65 24.12 6.90
C PRO A 8 -1.25 22.76 6.52
N PHE A 9 -2.02 22.16 7.42
CA PHE A 9 -2.54 20.80 7.27
C PHE A 9 -3.24 20.54 5.93
N TRP A 10 -4.02 21.51 5.42
CA TRP A 10 -4.70 21.38 4.12
C TRP A 10 -3.70 21.26 2.95
N ALA A 11 -2.55 21.91 3.03
CA ALA A 11 -1.54 21.86 1.98
C ALA A 11 -0.82 20.51 2.01
N ASP A 12 -0.52 19.98 3.19
CA ASP A 12 0.08 18.65 3.33
C ASP A 12 -0.89 17.53 2.94
N ALA A 13 -2.16 17.64 3.35
CA ALA A 13 -3.16 16.57 3.16
C ALA A 13 -3.79 16.55 1.76
N LEU A 14 -3.90 17.70 1.07
CA LEU A 14 -4.60 17.80 -0.20
C LEU A 14 -3.72 18.36 -1.32
N LEU A 15 -3.06 19.49 -1.08
CA LEU A 15 -2.31 20.17 -2.14
C LEU A 15 -1.12 19.33 -2.61
N LEU A 16 -0.30 18.81 -1.69
CA LEU A 16 0.87 18.01 -2.05
C LEU A 16 0.50 16.70 -2.78
N PRO A 17 -0.43 15.86 -2.28
CA PRO A 17 -0.89 14.70 -3.04
C PRO A 17 -1.48 15.06 -4.40
N GLY A 18 -2.27 16.15 -4.47
CA GLY A 18 -2.85 16.63 -5.72
C GLY A 18 -1.79 17.04 -6.73
N LEU A 19 -0.76 17.78 -6.31
CA LEU A 19 0.37 18.16 -7.17
C LEU A 19 1.18 16.95 -7.63
N ASN A 20 1.41 15.98 -6.74
CA ASN A 20 2.11 14.74 -7.11
C ASN A 20 1.32 13.93 -8.14
N LEU A 21 -0.01 13.86 -7.98
CA LEU A 21 -0.89 13.19 -8.92
C LEU A 21 -0.89 13.90 -10.29
N LEU A 22 -1.00 15.23 -10.30
CA LEU A 22 -0.90 16.02 -11.53
C LEU A 22 0.46 15.83 -12.21
N ALA A 23 1.55 15.86 -11.46
CA ALA A 23 2.89 15.61 -12.00
C ALA A 23 3.00 14.19 -12.58
N ALA A 24 2.44 13.18 -11.90
CA ALA A 24 2.42 11.81 -12.41
C ALA A 24 1.67 11.71 -13.74
N PHE A 25 0.46 12.30 -13.84
CA PHE A 25 -0.30 12.31 -15.09
C PHE A 25 0.42 13.09 -16.22
N LEU A 26 1.04 14.23 -15.90
CA LEU A 26 1.82 15.00 -16.88
C LEU A 26 3.01 14.20 -17.41
N VAL A 27 3.81 13.60 -16.53
CA VAL A 27 4.98 12.82 -16.94
C VAL A 27 4.55 11.58 -17.71
N SER A 28 3.55 10.84 -17.23
CA SER A 28 3.00 9.67 -17.94
C SER A 28 2.46 10.06 -19.32
N GLY A 29 1.70 11.15 -19.42
CA GLY A 29 1.16 11.64 -20.69
C GLY A 29 2.25 12.05 -21.68
N LEU A 30 3.32 12.71 -21.22
CA LEU A 30 4.47 13.03 -22.08
C LEU A 30 5.17 11.77 -22.61
N VAL A 31 5.30 10.73 -21.79
CA VAL A 31 5.88 9.45 -22.21
C VAL A 31 5.00 8.77 -23.25
N ILE A 32 3.68 8.70 -23.02
CA ILE A 32 2.72 8.10 -23.95
C ILE A 32 2.74 8.84 -25.29
N TRP A 33 2.72 10.17 -25.25
CA TRP A 33 2.84 11.00 -26.45
C TRP A 33 4.15 10.76 -27.20
N ALA A 34 5.28 10.64 -26.48
CA ALA A 34 6.58 10.35 -27.07
C ALA A 34 6.65 8.96 -27.74
N LEU A 35 5.78 8.02 -27.34
CA LEU A 35 5.62 6.71 -27.97
C LEU A 35 4.70 6.75 -29.21
N GLY A 36 4.09 7.91 -29.51
CA GLY A 36 3.20 8.09 -30.66
C GLY A 36 1.74 7.75 -30.39
N GLU A 37 1.38 7.49 -29.13
CA GLU A 37 0.01 7.14 -28.71
C GLU A 37 -0.75 8.37 -28.19
N ASP A 38 -2.09 8.31 -28.13
CA ASP A 38 -2.91 9.40 -27.57
C ASP A 38 -2.87 9.38 -26.03
N PRO A 39 -2.24 10.39 -25.37
CA PRO A 39 -2.16 10.44 -23.92
C PRO A 39 -3.53 10.69 -23.26
N ILE A 40 -4.46 11.38 -23.92
CA ILE A 40 -5.77 11.67 -23.35
C ILE A 40 -6.62 10.39 -23.32
N GLU A 41 -6.58 9.60 -24.39
CA GLU A 41 -7.24 8.29 -24.44
C GLU A 41 -6.67 7.36 -23.37
N ALA A 42 -5.35 7.23 -23.29
CA ALA A 42 -4.70 6.37 -22.30
C ALA A 42 -5.00 6.79 -20.84
N MET A 43 -4.98 8.10 -20.54
CA MET A 43 -5.34 8.59 -19.21
C MET A 43 -6.83 8.39 -18.90
N SER A 44 -7.71 8.50 -19.89
CA SER A 44 -9.15 8.23 -19.73
C SER A 44 -9.38 6.75 -19.40
N LEU A 45 -8.71 5.85 -20.13
CA LEU A 45 -8.74 4.41 -19.84
C LEU A 45 -8.21 4.07 -18.44
N MET A 46 -7.18 4.77 -17.95
CA MET A 46 -6.72 4.60 -16.57
C MET A 46 -7.78 5.01 -15.54
N VAL A 47 -8.47 6.13 -15.76
CA VAL A 47 -9.52 6.61 -14.85
C VAL A 47 -10.73 5.67 -14.87
N ASP A 48 -11.15 5.23 -16.06
CA ASP A 48 -12.23 4.26 -16.22
C ASP A 48 -11.85 2.89 -15.61
N GLY A 49 -10.60 2.47 -15.76
CA GLY A 49 -10.07 1.26 -15.13
C GLY A 49 -10.02 1.32 -13.60
N ALA A 50 -10.01 2.53 -13.02
CA ALA A 50 -9.99 2.73 -11.57
C ALA A 50 -11.40 2.94 -10.97
N PHE A 51 -12.32 3.59 -11.71
CA PHE A 51 -13.62 4.04 -11.17
C PHE A 51 -14.82 3.70 -12.05
N GLY A 52 -14.62 3.16 -13.25
CA GLY A 52 -15.68 2.99 -14.27
C GLY A 52 -16.71 1.90 -13.94
N PHE A 53 -16.41 0.99 -13.03
CA PHE A 53 -17.33 -0.08 -12.60
C PHE A 53 -17.08 -0.49 -11.14
N GLU A 54 -18.04 -1.18 -10.53
CA GLU A 54 -18.00 -1.51 -9.09
C GLU A 54 -16.74 -2.28 -8.67
N GLU A 55 -16.35 -3.27 -9.47
CA GLU A 55 -15.16 -4.08 -9.20
C GLU A 55 -13.85 -3.28 -9.38
N ALA A 56 -13.80 -2.30 -10.29
CA ALA A 56 -12.64 -1.41 -10.46
C ALA A 56 -12.35 -0.60 -9.19
N VAL A 57 -13.39 -0.11 -8.52
CA VAL A 57 -13.24 0.58 -7.24
C VAL A 57 -12.70 -0.37 -6.17
N GLY A 58 -13.20 -1.62 -6.16
CA GLY A 58 -12.69 -2.68 -5.29
C GLY A 58 -11.20 -2.94 -5.49
N TYR A 59 -10.75 -3.09 -6.73
CA TYR A 59 -9.33 -3.25 -7.06
C TYR A 59 -8.50 -2.02 -6.69
N THR A 60 -9.00 -0.82 -6.96
CA THR A 60 -8.33 0.43 -6.60
C THR A 60 -8.11 0.51 -5.09
N LEU A 61 -9.13 0.21 -4.28
CA LEU A 61 -9.00 0.16 -2.82
C LEU A 61 -8.07 -0.95 -2.35
N TYR A 62 -8.11 -2.12 -2.99
CA TYR A 62 -7.22 -3.24 -2.70
C TYR A 62 -5.75 -2.85 -2.89
N TYR A 63 -5.39 -2.28 -4.05
CA TYR A 63 -4.02 -1.83 -4.32
C TYR A 63 -3.62 -0.64 -3.44
N ALA A 64 -4.51 0.34 -3.26
CA ALA A 64 -4.25 1.49 -2.38
C ALA A 64 -3.93 1.05 -0.95
N THR A 65 -4.70 0.11 -0.40
CA THR A 65 -4.47 -0.47 0.93
C THR A 65 -3.07 -1.09 1.01
N ASN A 66 -2.72 -1.94 0.03
CA ASN A 66 -1.40 -2.57 -0.01
C ASN A 66 -0.26 -1.54 -0.03
N PHE A 67 -0.34 -0.50 -0.87
CA PHE A 67 0.70 0.53 -0.94
C PHE A 67 0.80 1.36 0.34
N VAL A 68 -0.34 1.75 0.93
CA VAL A 68 -0.37 2.51 2.19
C VAL A 68 0.24 1.71 3.33
N PHE A 69 -0.16 0.45 3.51
CA PHE A 69 0.38 -0.39 4.59
C PHE A 69 1.84 -0.78 4.37
N THR A 70 2.27 -0.95 3.13
CA THR A 70 3.70 -1.18 2.82
C THR A 70 4.54 0.04 3.20
N GLY A 71 4.09 1.25 2.82
CA GLY A 71 4.74 2.49 3.25
C GLY A 71 4.72 2.66 4.78
N LEU A 72 3.60 2.33 5.42
CA LEU A 72 3.46 2.37 6.87
C LEU A 72 4.46 1.43 7.57
N ALA A 73 4.59 0.19 7.09
CA ALA A 73 5.51 -0.81 7.65
C ALA A 73 6.97 -0.34 7.65
N VAL A 74 7.40 0.35 6.59
CA VAL A 74 8.75 0.95 6.52
C VAL A 74 8.85 2.20 7.41
N SER A 75 7.84 3.07 7.38
CA SER A 75 7.85 4.33 8.14
C SER A 75 7.89 4.13 9.65
N VAL A 76 7.18 3.13 10.19
CA VAL A 76 7.16 2.81 11.63
C VAL A 76 8.53 2.30 12.09
N ALA A 77 9.15 1.39 11.32
CA ALA A 77 10.50 0.90 11.64
C ALA A 77 11.54 2.03 11.61
N TYR A 78 11.48 2.88 10.57
CA TYR A 78 12.37 4.03 10.45
C TYR A 78 12.21 5.03 11.61
N HIS A 79 10.98 5.22 12.10
CA HIS A 79 10.71 6.06 13.27
C HIS A 79 11.35 5.50 14.54
N ALA A 80 11.53 4.18 14.64
CA ALA A 80 12.26 3.51 15.72
C ALA A 80 13.79 3.49 15.52
N GLY A 81 14.31 4.11 14.45
CA GLY A 81 15.73 4.06 14.11
C GLY A 81 16.21 2.72 13.56
N LEU A 82 15.28 1.84 13.21
CA LEU A 82 15.56 0.52 12.64
C LEU A 82 15.31 0.53 11.13
N PHE A 83 16.05 -0.30 10.41
CA PHE A 83 15.86 -0.50 8.98
C PHE A 83 15.11 -1.81 8.74
N ASN A 84 13.96 -1.77 8.06
CA ASN A 84 13.15 -2.96 7.77
C ASN A 84 13.51 -3.55 6.40
N ILE A 85 14.48 -4.47 6.35
CA ILE A 85 14.87 -5.17 5.10
C ILE A 85 13.91 -6.33 4.78
N GLY A 86 13.35 -6.98 5.81
CA GLY A 86 12.60 -8.23 5.69
C GLY A 86 11.14 -8.09 5.24
N GLY A 87 10.72 -6.95 4.69
CA GLY A 87 9.32 -6.66 4.38
C GLY A 87 8.66 -7.69 3.45
N GLU A 88 9.38 -8.18 2.43
CA GLU A 88 8.88 -9.21 1.52
C GLU A 88 8.56 -10.52 2.24
N GLY A 89 9.45 -10.94 3.15
CA GLY A 89 9.22 -12.14 3.97
C GLY A 89 8.14 -11.95 5.03
N GLN A 90 8.00 -10.74 5.60
CA GLN A 90 6.88 -10.39 6.48
C GLN A 90 5.54 -10.51 5.74
N ALA A 91 5.48 -10.04 4.49
CA ALA A 91 4.28 -10.15 3.65
C ALA A 91 3.99 -11.61 3.28
N MET A 92 5.00 -12.40 2.89
CA MET A 92 4.82 -13.82 2.58
C MET A 92 4.33 -14.62 3.80
N LEU A 93 5.00 -14.51 4.96
CA LEU A 93 4.55 -15.21 6.16
C LEU A 93 3.20 -14.70 6.66
N GLY A 94 2.94 -13.39 6.56
CA GLY A 94 1.62 -12.83 6.83
C GLY A 94 0.54 -13.47 5.95
N GLY A 95 0.83 -13.69 4.66
CA GLY A 95 -0.05 -14.41 3.74
C GLY A 95 -0.32 -15.86 4.17
N VAL A 96 0.69 -16.57 4.70
CA VAL A 96 0.50 -17.90 5.28
C VAL A 96 -0.45 -17.84 6.50
N GLY A 97 -0.23 -16.89 7.41
CA GLY A 97 -1.09 -16.69 8.58
C GLY A 97 -2.55 -16.39 8.19
N LEU A 98 -2.76 -15.47 7.24
CA LEU A 98 -4.07 -15.18 6.67
C LEU A 98 -4.72 -16.44 6.07
N THR A 99 -3.97 -17.18 5.25
CA THR A 99 -4.48 -18.37 4.56
C THR A 99 -4.92 -19.43 5.57
N LEU A 100 -4.14 -19.67 6.61
CA LEU A 100 -4.49 -20.59 7.69
C LEU A 100 -5.77 -20.16 8.42
N ALA A 101 -5.91 -18.88 8.75
CA ALA A 101 -7.10 -18.37 9.42
C ALA A 101 -8.37 -18.53 8.57
N VAL A 102 -8.29 -18.17 7.28
CA VAL A 102 -9.42 -18.31 6.34
C VAL A 102 -9.72 -19.79 6.09
N PHE A 103 -8.72 -20.65 5.97
CA PHE A 103 -8.93 -22.08 5.75
C PHE A 103 -9.65 -22.75 6.93
N LEU A 104 -9.34 -22.34 8.17
CA LEU A 104 -9.93 -22.94 9.37
C LEU A 104 -11.33 -22.42 9.70
N VAL A 105 -11.65 -21.16 9.37
CA VAL A 105 -12.85 -20.47 9.87
C VAL A 105 -13.69 -19.83 8.75
N GLY A 106 -13.24 -19.91 7.50
CA GLY A 106 -13.88 -19.31 6.33
C GLY A 106 -15.34 -19.74 6.14
N ASP A 107 -15.63 -21.02 6.35
CA ASP A 107 -16.99 -21.57 6.19
C ASP A 107 -17.91 -21.27 7.39
N VAL A 108 -17.36 -20.83 8.53
CA VAL A 108 -18.13 -20.58 9.75
C VAL A 108 -18.74 -19.18 9.74
N SER A 109 -17.92 -18.16 9.46
CA SER A 109 -18.38 -16.78 9.42
C SER A 109 -17.39 -15.92 8.64
N PRO A 110 -17.83 -15.25 7.56
CA PRO A 110 -16.96 -14.34 6.79
C PRO A 110 -16.36 -13.22 7.65
N PHE A 111 -17.13 -12.68 8.60
CA PHE A 111 -16.66 -11.62 9.49
C PHE A 111 -15.55 -12.12 10.41
N LEU A 112 -15.73 -13.30 11.00
CA LEU A 112 -14.72 -13.91 11.87
C LEU A 112 -13.48 -14.29 11.08
N ALA A 113 -13.65 -14.81 9.85
CA ALA A 113 -12.56 -15.13 8.95
C ALA A 113 -11.69 -13.90 8.64
N VAL A 114 -12.30 -12.75 8.32
CA VAL A 114 -11.55 -11.49 8.08
C VAL A 114 -10.80 -11.03 9.33
N LEU A 115 -11.47 -11.03 10.49
CA LEU A 115 -10.83 -10.60 11.74
C LEU A 115 -9.62 -11.49 12.09
N LEU A 116 -9.79 -12.81 12.02
CA LEU A 116 -8.72 -13.75 12.30
C LEU A 116 -7.62 -13.70 11.23
N ALA A 117 -7.97 -13.49 9.97
CA ALA A 117 -7.01 -13.31 8.89
C ALA A 117 -6.05 -12.14 9.16
N ILE A 118 -6.59 -10.99 9.58
CA ILE A 118 -5.78 -9.82 9.95
C ILE A 118 -4.86 -10.13 11.12
N LEU A 119 -5.38 -10.76 12.19
CA LEU A 119 -4.62 -11.09 13.38
C LEU A 119 -3.51 -12.10 13.09
N CYS A 120 -3.82 -13.18 12.36
CA CYS A 120 -2.84 -14.19 11.99
C CYS A 120 -1.80 -13.65 11.01
N ALA A 121 -2.18 -12.80 10.06
CA ALA A 121 -1.22 -12.13 9.19
C ALA A 121 -0.23 -11.26 9.98
N ALA A 122 -0.74 -10.47 10.92
CA ALA A 122 0.08 -9.64 11.80
C ALA A 122 1.04 -10.49 12.65
N LEU A 123 0.54 -11.58 13.26
CA LEU A 123 1.35 -12.48 14.09
C LEU A 123 2.46 -13.18 13.30
N PHE A 124 2.16 -13.69 12.11
CA PHE A 124 3.14 -14.39 11.29
C PHE A 124 4.17 -13.42 10.69
N GLY A 125 3.71 -12.25 10.24
CA GLY A 125 4.62 -11.17 9.81
C GLY A 125 5.53 -10.71 10.95
N ALA A 126 5.00 -10.56 12.16
CA ALA A 126 5.79 -10.23 13.35
C ALA A 126 6.79 -11.34 13.72
N ALA A 127 6.39 -12.61 13.59
CA ALA A 127 7.29 -13.75 13.81
C ALA A 127 8.47 -13.74 12.82
N TRP A 128 8.24 -13.36 11.56
CA TRP A 128 9.32 -13.14 10.59
C TRP A 128 10.23 -11.97 10.98
N ALA A 129 9.62 -10.84 11.37
CA ALA A 129 10.34 -9.63 11.75
C ALA A 129 11.16 -9.80 13.04
N TYR A 130 10.75 -10.71 13.93
CA TYR A 130 11.37 -10.91 15.23
C TYR A 130 12.85 -11.31 15.13
N ILE A 131 13.21 -12.17 14.18
CA ILE A 131 14.58 -12.66 14.01
C ILE A 131 15.55 -11.52 13.71
N PRO A 132 15.40 -10.73 12.62
CA PRO A 132 16.30 -9.60 12.35
C PRO A 132 16.22 -8.51 13.42
N ALA A 133 15.02 -8.24 13.97
CA ALA A 133 14.86 -7.26 15.03
C ALA A 133 15.66 -7.61 16.30
N TYR A 134 15.67 -8.89 16.70
CA TYR A 134 16.46 -9.37 17.83
C TYR A 134 17.97 -9.32 17.53
N LEU A 135 18.37 -9.69 16.31
CA LEU A 135 19.76 -9.69 15.87
C LEU A 135 20.32 -8.29 15.60
N GLN A 136 19.47 -7.26 15.58
CA GLN A 136 19.80 -5.90 15.14
C GLN A 136 20.45 -5.86 13.75
N ALA A 137 19.97 -6.74 12.87
CA ALA A 137 20.43 -6.88 11.49
C ALA A 137 19.39 -6.38 10.49
#